data_AF-A0A0E9XLW5-F1
#
_entry.id   AF-A0A0E9XLW5-F1
#
_cell.length_a   1.000
_cell.length_b   1.000
_cell.length_c   1.000
_cell.angle_alpha   90.00
_cell.angle_beta   90.00
_cell.angle_gamma   90.00
#
_symmetry.space_group_name_H-M   'P 1'
#
loop_
_entity.id
_entity.type
_entity.pdbx_description
1 polymer ?
#
loop_
_entity_poly.entity_id
_entity_poly.type
_entity_poly.pdbx_seq_one_letter_code
_entity_poly.pdbx_strand_id
1 'polypeptide(L)' 'MNAAKVGEDVVITAQVLKQGRTLAFATVDLTSKATGKLLAQGRHTKHLGS' A
#
# COMPACT_ATOMS: atom_id res chain seq x y z
N MET A 1 5.73 -3.99 -12.37
CA MET A 1 5.51 -4.58 -11.04
C MET A 1 6.23 -5.92 -10.98
N ASN A 2 6.75 -6.31 -9.80
CA ASN A 2 7.58 -7.51 -9.62
C ASN A 2 6.82 -8.58 -8.82
N ALA A 3 7.11 -9.85 -9.08
CA ALA A 3 6.52 -10.95 -8.31
C ALA A 3 7.21 -11.08 -6.95
N ALA A 4 6.42 -11.25 -5.89
CA ALA A 4 6.89 -11.73 -4.59
C ALA A 4 6.95 -13.27 -4.65
N LYS A 5 8.08 -13.87 -4.28
CA LYS A 5 8.22 -15.34 -4.28
C LYS A 5 7.75 -15.94 -2.96
N VAL A 6 7.41 -17.23 -2.98
CA VAL A 6 7.09 -17.97 -1.74
C VAL A 6 8.30 -17.94 -0.81
N GLY A 7 8.06 -17.59 0.46
CA GLY A 7 9.10 -17.43 1.47
C GLY A 7 9.81 -16.07 1.47
N GLU A 8 9.42 -15.14 0.59
CA GLU A 8 9.94 -13.77 0.58
C GLU A 8 9.21 -12.90 1.62
N ASP A 9 9.99 -12.24 2.49
CA ASP A 9 9.46 -11.22 3.40
C ASP A 9 9.11 -9.95 2.63
N VAL A 10 7.87 -9.47 2.81
CA VAL A 10 7.36 -8.24 2.17
C VAL A 10 7.05 -7.21 3.24
N VAL A 11 7.47 -5.97 3.01
CA VAL A 11 7.08 -4.80 3.79
C VAL A 11 5.92 -4.11 3.08
N ILE A 12 4.87 -3.82 3.84
CA ILE A 12 3.66 -3.14 3.34
C ILE A 12 3.58 -1.80 4.04
N THR A 13 3.79 -0.72 3.29
CA THR A 13 3.75 0.65 3.81
C THR A 13 2.50 1.33 3.28
N ALA A 14 1.60 1.71 4.20
CA ALA A 14 0.39 2.45 3.87
C ALA A 14 0.50 3.90 4.35
N GLN A 15 0.11 4.85 3.51
CA GLN A 15 0.08 6.26 3.84
C GLN A 15 -1.26 6.87 3.46
N VAL A 16 -1.88 7.60 4.40
CA VAL A 16 -3.05 8.43 4.11
C VAL A 16 -2.57 9.65 3.33
N LEU A 17 -3.05 9.79 2.09
CA LEU A 17 -2.74 10.91 1.21
C LEU A 17 -3.60 12.12 1.53
N LYS A 18 -4.88 11.87 1.81
CA LYS A 18 -5.86 12.90 2.13
C LYS A 18 -7.00 12.30 2.95
N GLN A 19 -7.41 13.00 3.99
CA GLN A 19 -8.63 12.73 4.73
C GLN A 19 -9.59 13.90 4.53
N GLY A 20 -10.75 13.61 3.93
CA GLY A 20 -11.88 14.54 3.84
C GLY A 20 -12.95 14.21 4.87
N ARG A 21 -14.08 14.92 4.79
CA ARG A 21 -15.22 14.71 5.70
C ARG A 21 -15.85 13.32 5.56
N THR A 22 -15.97 12.81 4.34
CA THR A 22 -16.66 11.53 4.05
C THR A 22 -15.80 10.54 3.26
N LEU A 23 -14.59 10.93 2.82
CA LEU A 23 -13.70 10.08 2.02
C LEU A 23 -12.26 10.18 2.54
N ALA A 24 -11.60 9.03 2.67
CA ALA A 24 -10.15 8.92 2.83
C ALA A 24 -9.52 8.33 1.57
N PHE A 25 -8.31 8.79 1.27
CA PHE A 25 -7.47 8.28 0.20
C PHE A 25 -6.16 7.79 0.80
N ALA A 26 -5.77 6.56 0.49
CA ALA A 26 -4.50 5.98 0.92
C ALA A 26 -3.74 5.42 -0.28
N THR A 27 -2.41 5.50 -0.23
CA THR A 27 -1.50 4.73 -1.08
C THR A 27 -0.91 3.59 -0.25
N VAL A 28 -0.60 2.48 -0.91
CA VAL A 28 0.07 1.34 -0.30
C VAL A 28 1.17 0.87 -1.23
N ASP A 29 2.38 0.79 -0.70
CA ASP A 29 3.54 0.24 -1.40
C ASP A 29 3.90 -1.10 -0.77
N LEU A 30 4.08 -2.11 -1.61
CA LEU A 30 4.61 -3.41 -1.23
C LEU A 30 6.06 -3.49 -1.70
N THR A 31 7.00 -3.67 -0.80
CA THR A 31 8.43 -3.77 -1.12
C THR A 31 9.02 -5.07 -0.57
N SER A 32 9.99 -5.64 -1.29
CA SER A 32 10.77 -6.77 -0.79
C SER A 32 11.61 -6.31 0.40
N LYS A 33 11.49 -6.96 1.55
CA LYS A 33 12.25 -6.59 2.75
C LYS A 33 13.76 -6.75 2.57
N ALA A 34 14.15 -7.78 1.81
CA ALA A 34 15.56 -8.11 1.57
C ALA A 34 16.23 -7.13 0.59
N THR A 35 15.51 -6.67 -0.43
CA THR A 35 16.11 -5.90 -1.54
C THR A 35 15.64 -4.44 -1.62
N GLY A 36 14.58 -4.07 -0.89
CA GLY A 36 13.92 -2.77 -1.00
C GLY A 36 13.17 -2.56 -2.32
N LYS A 37 13.12 -3.57 -3.21
CA LYS A 37 12.50 -3.44 -4.53
C LYS A 37 10.99 -3.33 -4.41
N LEU A 38 10.39 -2.37 -5.13
CA LEU A 38 8.94 -2.24 -5.24
C LEU A 38 8.34 -3.44 -5.98
N LEU A 39 7.44 -4.14 -5.31
CA LEU A 39 6.72 -5.30 -5.83
C LEU A 39 5.42 -4.83 -6.49
N ALA A 40 4.61 -4.07 -5.73
CA ALA A 40 3.36 -3.52 -6.20
C ALA A 40 3.04 -2.19 -5.51
N GLN A 41 2.20 -1.40 -6.16
CA GLN A 41 1.67 -0.16 -5.60
C GLN A 41 0.16 -0.10 -5.84
N GLY A 42 -0.58 0.28 -4.81
CA GLY A 42 -2.04 0.37 -4.83
C GLY A 42 -2.53 1.70 -4.29
N ARG A 43 -3.71 2.13 -4.76
CA ARG A 43 -4.42 3.30 -4.22
C ARG A 43 -5.83 2.89 -3.82
N HIS A 44 -6.22 3.26 -2.60
CA HIS A 44 -7.51 2.90 -2.03
C HIS A 44 -8.27 4.14 -1.59
N THR A 45 -9.52 4.25 -2.04
CA THR A 45 -10.46 5.29 -1.60
C THR A 45 -11.52 4.64 -0.73
N LYS A 46 -11.72 5.15 0.49
CA LYS A 46 -12.68 4.61 1.46
C LYS A 46 -13.69 5.67 1.89
N HIS A 47 -14.95 5.30 1.97
CA HIS A 47 -15.95 6.10 2.66
C HIS A 47 -15.69 6.09 4.18
N LEU A 48 -15.76 7.25 4.82
CA LEU A 48 -15.54 7.44 6.27
C LEU A 48 -16.83 7.77 7.03
N GLY A 49 -17.94 7.98 6.33
CA GLY A 49 -19.26 8.15 6.96
C GLY A 49 -19.92 6.82 7.27
N SER A 50 -20.92 6.88 8.15
CA SER A 50 -21.88 5.81 8.45
C SER A 50 -23.04 5.81 7.46
#